data_AF-A0A3B9PH94-F1
#
_entry.id   AF-A0A3B9PH94-F1
#
_cell.length_a   1.000
_cell.length_b   1.000
_cell.length_c   1.000
_cell.angle_alpha   90.00
_cell.angle_beta   90.00
_cell.angle_gamma   90.00
#
_symmetry.space_group_name_H-M   'P 1'
#
loop_
_entity.id
_entity.type
_entity.pdbx_description
1 polymer ?
#
loop_
_entity_poly.entity_id
_entity_poly.type
_entity_poly.pdbx_seq_one_letter_code
_entity_poly.pdbx_strand_id
1 'polypeptide(L)' 'DVYKRQYPRHVEAVTVDAIRDAWQRRIRPEHLITVIAGGDGDRGEAAATGTPAAAGNSPQ' A
#
# COMPACT_ATOMS: atom_id res chain seq x y z
N ASP A 1 12.07 29.01 3.46
CA ASP A 1 12.54 29.23 2.07
C ASP A 1 13.77 28.36 1.71
N VAL A 2 14.80 28.32 2.56
CA VAL A 2 15.99 27.43 2.39
C VAL A 2 15.63 25.96 2.20
N TYR A 3 14.67 25.44 2.99
CA TYR A 3 14.18 24.05 2.87
C TYR A 3 13.62 23.74 1.48
N LYS A 4 12.82 24.64 0.91
CA LYS A 4 12.21 24.45 -0.42
C LYS A 4 13.26 24.41 -1.54
N ARG A 5 14.36 25.17 -1.40
CA ARG A 5 15.46 25.18 -2.39
C ARG A 5 16.39 23.96 -2.29
N GLN A 6 16.59 23.42 -1.09
CA GLN A 6 17.47 22.27 -0.88
C GLN A 6 16.77 20.93 -1.10
N TYR A 7 15.46 20.88 -0.86
CA TYR A 7 14.67 19.65 -0.98
C TYR A 7 14.84 18.91 -2.32
N PRO A 8 14.79 19.57 -3.50
CA PRO A 8 14.99 18.88 -4.78
C PRO A 8 16.37 18.21 -4.87
N ARG A 9 17.42 18.88 -4.42
CA ARG A 9 18.79 18.33 -4.42
C ARG A 9 18.92 17.10 -3.52
N HIS A 10 18.21 17.09 -2.40
CA HIS A 10 18.18 15.91 -1.52
C HIS A 10 17.43 14.73 -2.14
N VAL A 11 16.38 14.98 -2.93
CA VAL A 11 15.66 13.93 -3.67
C VAL A 11 16.52 13.36 -4.80
N GLU A 12 17.20 14.23 -5.56
CA GLU A 12 18.10 13.83 -6.66
C GLU A 12 19.27 12.94 -6.18
N ALA A 13 19.73 13.14 -4.94
CA ALA A 13 20.82 12.38 -4.36
C ALA A 13 20.43 10.98 -3.84
N VAL A 14 19.13 10.60 -3.88
CA VAL A 14 18.67 9.31 -3.34
C VAL A 14 19.12 8.14 -4.23
N THR A 15 19.72 7.13 -3.60
CA THR A 15 20.16 5.90 -4.27
C THR A 15 19.21 4.72 -4.03
N VAL A 16 19.29 3.70 -4.87
CA VAL A 16 18.52 2.45 -4.71
C VAL A 16 18.83 1.76 -3.38
N ASP A 17 20.11 1.72 -2.98
CA ASP A 17 20.51 1.10 -1.71
C ASP A 17 19.97 1.86 -0.51
N ALA A 18 19.95 3.20 -0.56
CA ALA A 18 19.36 4.03 0.49
C ALA A 18 17.84 3.77 0.62
N ILE A 19 17.14 3.56 -0.50
CA ILE A 19 15.72 3.19 -0.49
C ILE A 19 15.54 1.82 0.17
N ARG A 20 16.34 0.83 -0.23
CA ARG A 20 16.24 -0.53 0.31
C ARG A 20 16.52 -0.58 1.80
N ASP A 21 17.58 0.09 2.25
CA ASP A 21 17.91 0.21 3.68
C ASP A 21 16.80 0.90 4.47
N ALA A 22 16.30 2.04 3.99
CA ALA A 22 15.23 2.77 4.67
C ALA A 22 13.95 1.93 4.81
N TRP A 23 13.59 1.17 3.77
CA TRP A 23 12.46 0.26 3.77
C TRP A 23 12.63 -0.84 4.83
N GLN A 24 13.76 -1.55 4.81
CA GLN A 24 14.04 -2.65 5.73
C GLN A 24 14.03 -2.23 7.21
N ARG A 25 14.51 -1.02 7.51
CA ARG A 25 14.54 -0.51 8.89
C ARG A 25 13.19 -0.09 9.43
N ARG A 26 12.30 0.41 8.56
CA ARG A 26 11.10 1.15 8.99
C ARG A 26 9.79 0.44 8.69
N ILE A 27 9.73 -0.37 7.64
CA ILE A 27 8.50 -1.02 7.23
C ILE A 27 8.53 -2.46 7.71
N ARG A 28 7.71 -2.72 8.73
CA ARG A 28 7.58 -4.01 9.38
C ARG A 28 6.18 -4.56 9.12
N PRO A 29 6.04 -5.79 8.59
CA PRO A 29 4.73 -6.37 8.31
C PRO A 29 3.80 -6.34 9.52
N GLU A 30 4.35 -6.52 10.72
CA GLU A 30 3.61 -6.55 11.98
C GLU A 30 2.99 -5.19 12.35
N HIS A 31 3.44 -4.11 11.71
CA HIS A 31 2.94 -2.75 11.92
C HIS A 31 2.08 -2.22 10.77
N LEU A 32 1.85 -3.03 9.72
CA LEU A 32 1.02 -2.63 8.59
C LEU A 32 -0.46 -2.69 8.98
N ILE A 33 -1.11 -1.54 8.97
CA ILE A 33 -2.55 -1.43 9.18
C ILE A 33 -3.23 -1.48 7.82
N THR A 34 -4.10 -2.48 7.61
CA THR A 34 -4.95 -2.58 6.42
C THR A 34 -6.39 -2.30 6.80
N VAL A 35 -6.98 -1.28 6.21
CA VAL A 35 -8.41 -0.98 6.34
C VAL A 35 -9.11 -1.52 5.11
N ILE A 36 -10.00 -2.49 5.31
CA ILE A 36 -10.90 -2.97 4.26
C ILE A 36 -12.23 -2.24 4.44
N ALA A 37 -12.54 -1.34 3.53
CA ALA A 37 -13.83 -0.66 3.51
C ALA A 37 -14.78 -1.41 2.56
N GLY A 38 -15.84 -1.97 3.13
CA GLY A 38 -16.89 -2.69 2.41
C GLY A 38 -17.86 -3.29 3.40
N GLY A 39 -19.09 -2.79 3.40
CA GLY A 39 -20.24 -3.38 4.08
C GLY A 39 -21.21 -3.87 3.02
N ASP A 40 -21.87 -4.97 3.29
CA ASP A 40 -22.86 -5.59 2.42
C ASP A 40 -24.16 -4.77 2.40
N GLY A 41 -24.08 -3.53 1.87
CA GLY A 41 -25.04 -2.44 2.13
C GLY A 41 -26.51 -2.75 1.83
N ASP A 42 -26.80 -3.81 1.08
CA ASP A 42 -28.16 -4.28 0.77
C ASP A 42 -28.35 -5.80 0.84
N ARG A 43 -27.36 -6.58 1.33
CA ARG A 43 -27.54 -8.04 1.38
C ARG A 43 -28.21 -8.41 2.69
N GLY A 44 -29.53 -8.53 2.61
CA GLY A 44 -30.31 -9.31 3.55
C GLY A 44 -29.62 -10.66 3.79
N GLU A 45 -29.54 -11.03 5.05
CA GLU A 45 -28.93 -12.24 5.57
C GLU A 45 -29.17 -13.47 4.67
N ALA A 46 -28.13 -13.92 3.98
CA ALA A 46 -28.02 -15.29 3.49
C ALA A 46 -26.53 -15.65 3.34
N ALA A 47 -26.08 -16.50 4.25
CA ALA A 47 -24.75 -17.06 4.35
C ALA A 47 -24.28 -17.80 3.08
N ALA A 48 -22.97 -17.85 2.84
CA ALA A 48 -22.21 -19.11 2.78
C ALA A 48 -20.76 -18.89 2.32
N THR A 49 -19.83 -19.38 3.15
CA THR A 49 -18.57 -20.07 2.85
C THR A 49 -17.62 -19.53 1.77
N GLY A 50 -16.37 -19.31 2.21
CA GLY A 50 -15.27 -18.84 1.39
C GLY A 50 -14.89 -19.75 0.23
N THR A 51 -14.54 -19.11 -0.87
CA THR A 51 -13.59 -19.58 -1.89
C THR A 51 -13.07 -18.32 -2.58
N PRO A 52 -11.74 -18.04 -2.63
CA PRO A 52 -11.24 -16.89 -3.35
C PRO A 52 -11.37 -17.17 -4.85
N ALA A 53 -12.26 -16.44 -5.53
CA ALA A 53 -12.42 -16.50 -6.97
C ALA A 53 -11.19 -15.91 -7.67
N ALA A 54 -10.59 -16.69 -8.56
CA ALA A 54 -9.42 -16.35 -9.34
C ALA A 54 -9.62 -15.03 -10.12
N ALA A 55 -8.66 -14.11 -9.98
CA ALA A 55 -8.61 -12.86 -10.73
C ALA A 55 -8.31 -13.13 -12.21
N GLY A 56 -9.36 -13.24 -13.02
CA GLY A 56 -9.28 -13.12 -14.47
C GLY A 56 -9.46 -11.66 -14.86
N ASN A 57 -8.35 -10.97 -15.13
CA ASN A 57 -8.39 -9.63 -15.72
C ASN A 57 -8.78 -9.75 -17.20
N SER A 58 -9.89 -9.13 -17.60
CA SER A 58 -10.13 -8.79 -19.01
C SER A 58 -9.78 -7.31 -19.25
N PRO A 59 -9.02 -6.99 -20.31
CA PRO A 59 -8.63 -5.62 -20.63
C PRO A 59 -9.82 -4.84 -21.21
N GLN A 60 -9.81 -3.53 -20.97
CA GLN A 60 -10.78 -2.56 -21.45
C GLN A 60 -10.66 -2.32 -22.96
#